data_AF-A0A7W1JIX2-F1
#
_entry.id   AF-A0A7W1JIX2-F1
#
_cell.length_a   1.000
_cell.length_b   1.000
_cell.length_c   1.000
_cell.angle_alpha   90.00
_cell.angle_beta   90.00
_cell.angle_gamma   90.00
#
_symmetry.space_group_name_H-M   'P 1'
#
loop_
_entity.id
_entity.type
_entity.pdbx_description
1 polymer ?
#
loop_
_entity_poly.entity_id
_entity_poly.type
_entity_poly.pdbx_seq_one_letter_code
_entity_poly.pdbx_strand_id
1 'polypeptide(L)'
;YEVRPEASARIESAGRVLAVGTTTVRVLESLARGAPLAGRTELFVTPGFDFRRVDALVTNFHLPRSTLLALVMAFAGVEETRRLYRLAVEERYRFYSFGDAMLIL
;
A
#
# COMPACT_ATOMS: atom_id res chain seq x y z
N TYR A 1 -10.34 8.77 -7.69
CA TYR A 1 -10.73 7.39 -7.38
C TYR A 1 -12.24 7.33 -7.41
N GLU A 2 -12.76 6.15 -7.72
CA GLU A 2 -14.17 5.85 -7.69
C GLU A 2 -14.30 4.40 -7.22
N VAL A 3 -15.15 4.17 -6.22
CA VAL A 3 -15.40 2.86 -5.64
C VAL A 3 -16.90 2.62 -5.69
N ARG A 4 -17.30 1.50 -6.30
CA ARG A 4 -18.72 1.14 -6.39
C ARG A 4 -19.29 0.84 -4.99
N PRO A 5 -20.54 1.22 -4.69
CA PRO A 5 -21.16 0.94 -3.40
C PRO A 5 -21.08 -0.54 -2.99
N GLU A 6 -21.31 -1.48 -3.92
CA GLU A 6 -21.23 -2.91 -3.58
C GLU A 6 -19.80 -3.34 -3.25
N ALA A 7 -18.80 -2.73 -3.90
CA ALA A 7 -17.40 -2.98 -3.57
C ALA A 7 -17.04 -2.42 -2.19
N SER A 8 -17.52 -1.21 -1.83
CA SER A 8 -17.30 -0.65 -0.48
C SER A 8 -17.90 -1.54 0.59
N ALA A 9 -19.16 -1.98 0.43
CA ALA A 9 -19.82 -2.84 1.41
C ALA A 9 -19.10 -4.19 1.61
N ARG A 10 -18.62 -4.79 0.51
CA ARG A 10 -17.80 -6.02 0.57
C ARG A 10 -16.46 -5.78 1.26
N ILE A 11 -15.84 -4.63 0.99
CA ILE A 11 -14.60 -4.24 1.65
C ILE A 11 -14.87 -4.01 3.13
N GLU A 12 -15.87 -3.25 3.55
CA GLU A 12 -16.16 -2.99 4.97
C GLU A 12 -16.47 -4.26 5.77
N SER A 13 -17.17 -5.23 5.19
CA SER A 13 -17.54 -6.49 5.86
C SER A 13 -16.44 -7.56 5.86
N ALA A 14 -15.36 -7.40 5.10
CA ALA A 14 -14.32 -8.42 4.98
C ALA A 14 -13.47 -8.54 6.25
N GLY A 15 -13.22 -9.77 6.72
CA GLY A 15 -12.33 -9.99 7.88
C GLY A 15 -10.86 -9.66 7.62
N ARG A 16 -10.42 -9.68 6.36
CA ARG A 16 -9.08 -9.24 5.91
C ARG A 16 -9.15 -8.64 4.51
N VAL A 17 -8.36 -7.61 4.25
CA VAL A 17 -8.26 -6.91 2.96
C VAL A 17 -6.81 -6.81 2.51
N LEU A 18 -6.55 -7.49 1.38
CA LEU A 18 -5.32 -7.37 0.62
C LEU A 18 -5.48 -6.25 -0.41
N ALA A 19 -4.72 -5.17 -0.26
CA ALA A 19 -4.63 -4.13 -1.28
C ALA A 19 -3.63 -4.52 -2.36
N VAL A 20 -4.03 -4.37 -3.63
CA VAL A 20 -3.13 -4.52 -4.77
C VAL A 20 -2.77 -3.14 -5.28
N GLY A 21 -1.53 -2.74 -5.05
CA GLY A 21 -0.98 -1.44 -5.39
C GLY A 21 -1.20 -0.36 -4.32
N THR A 22 -0.23 0.55 -4.23
CA THR A 22 -0.23 1.67 -3.28
C THR A 22 -1.35 2.70 -3.52
N THR A 23 -1.81 2.85 -4.77
CA THR A 23 -2.99 3.65 -5.09
C THR A 23 -4.24 3.12 -4.39
N THR A 24 -4.43 1.79 -4.41
CA THR A 24 -5.54 1.11 -3.72
C THR A 24 -5.47 1.37 -2.22
N VAL A 25 -4.28 1.22 -1.61
CA VAL A 25 -4.07 1.54 -0.19
C VAL A 25 -4.56 2.94 0.15
N ARG A 26 -4.11 3.95 -0.60
CA ARG A 26 -4.49 5.35 -0.33
C ARG A 26 -5.99 5.57 -0.43
N VAL A 27 -6.67 4.91 -1.37
CA VAL A 27 -8.12 4.99 -1.52
C VAL A 27 -8.83 4.34 -0.35
N LEU A 28 -8.50 3.09 -0.01
CA LEU A 28 -9.18 2.36 1.06
C LEU A 28 -8.97 3.01 2.43
N GLU A 29 -7.76 3.49 2.71
CA GLU A 29 -7.46 4.23 3.93
C GLU A 29 -8.14 5.61 3.97
N SER A 30 -8.43 6.23 2.83
CA SER A 30 -9.26 7.45 2.79
C SER A 30 -10.72 7.13 3.10
N LEU A 31 -11.27 6.07 2.50
CA LEU A 31 -12.65 5.63 2.74
C LEU A 31 -12.86 5.23 4.21
N ALA A 32 -11.91 4.52 4.81
CA ALA A 32 -11.91 4.15 6.22
C ALA A 32 -11.86 5.37 7.19
N ARG A 33 -11.59 6.56 6.65
CA ARG A 33 -11.59 7.84 7.36
C ARG A 33 -12.80 8.72 6.99
N GLY A 34 -13.81 8.16 6.32
CA GLY A 34 -15.06 8.84 5.99
C GLY A 34 -15.03 9.63 4.68
N ALA A 35 -14.05 9.39 3.80
CA ALA A 35 -14.04 10.01 2.48
C ALA A 35 -15.19 9.46 1.59
N PRO A 36 -15.72 10.26 0.65
CA PRO A 36 -16.78 9.82 -0.26
C PRO A 36 -16.29 8.73 -1.21
N LEU A 37 -17.22 7.91 -1.73
CA LEU A 37 -16.89 6.80 -2.65
C LEU A 37 -16.27 7.24 -3.99
N ALA A 38 -16.46 8.50 -4.39
CA ALA A 38 -15.84 9.09 -5.56
C ALA A 38 -15.19 10.43 -5.22
N GLY A 39 -13.98 10.66 -5.71
CA GLY A 39 -13.26 11.91 -5.48
C GLY A 39 -11.76 11.80 -5.69
N ARG A 40 -11.01 12.70 -5.06
CA ARG A 40 -9.53 12.68 -5.07
C ARG A 40 -9.04 12.48 -3.64
N THR A 41 -7.96 11.72 -3.50
CA THR A 41 -7.27 11.57 -2.20
C THR A 41 -5.93 12.27 -2.25
N GLU A 42 -5.69 13.09 -1.24
CA GLU A 42 -4.40 13.71 -0.94
C GLU A 42 -3.70 13.01 0.23
N LEU A 43 -4.26 11.86 0.68
CA LEU A 43 -3.73 11.09 1.79
C LEU A 43 -2.25 10.77 1.53
N PHE A 44 -1.42 11.22 2.46
CA PHE A 44 0.02 11.01 2.47
C PHE A 44 0.35 10.01 3.58
N VAL A 45 0.99 8.91 3.22
CA VAL A 45 1.25 7.77 4.11
C VAL A 45 2.74 7.68 4.35
N THR A 46 3.14 7.79 5.62
CA THR A 46 4.53 7.80 6.10
C THR A 46 4.68 6.91 7.33
N PRO A 47 5.90 6.53 7.73
CA PRO A 47 6.12 5.76 8.96
C PRO A 47 5.37 6.35 10.17
N GLY A 48 4.71 5.47 10.94
CA GLY A 48 3.79 5.85 12.01
C GLY A 48 2.32 6.00 11.58
N PHE A 49 1.99 5.74 10.31
CA PHE A 49 0.61 5.76 9.83
C PHE A 49 -0.22 4.60 10.41
N ASP A 50 -1.42 4.92 10.89
CA ASP A 50 -2.41 3.97 11.41
C ASP A 50 -3.23 3.36 10.26
N PHE A 51 -2.95 2.12 9.86
CA PHE A 51 -3.75 1.44 8.82
C PHE A 51 -5.05 0.91 9.43
N ARG A 52 -6.19 1.37 8.90
CA ARG A 52 -7.52 1.04 9.42
C ARG A 52 -8.27 0.00 8.60
N ARG A 53 -7.93 -0.13 7.31
CA ARG A 53 -8.64 -1.04 6.40
C ARG A 53 -7.71 -1.99 5.67
N VAL A 54 -6.47 -1.62 5.37
CA VAL A 54 -5.59 -2.53 4.63
C VAL A 54 -4.81 -3.41 5.60
N ASP A 55 -5.00 -4.73 5.47
CA ASP A 55 -4.33 -5.74 6.30
C ASP A 55 -3.08 -6.32 5.63
N ALA A 56 -3.07 -6.38 4.29
CA ALA A 56 -1.94 -6.88 3.51
C ALA A 56 -1.75 -6.06 2.22
N LEU A 57 -0.55 -6.11 1.64
CA LEU A 57 -0.19 -5.32 0.45
C LEU A 57 0.58 -6.13 -0.58
N VAL A 58 0.11 -6.11 -1.85
CA VAL A 58 0.92 -6.43 -3.02
C VAL A 58 1.38 -5.14 -3.69
N THR A 59 2.69 -4.97 -3.91
CA THR A 59 3.24 -3.80 -4.59
C THR A 59 4.57 -4.11 -5.28
N ASN A 60 4.96 -3.31 -6.26
CA ASN A 60 6.29 -3.35 -6.87
C ASN A 60 7.37 -2.82 -5.90
N PHE A 61 8.64 -3.00 -6.27
CA PHE A 61 9.78 -2.32 -5.66
C PHE A 61 9.93 -0.88 -6.16
N HIS A 62 9.85 0.08 -5.23
CA HIS A 62 9.93 1.52 -5.48
C HIS A 62 11.33 2.09 -5.32
N LEU A 63 11.63 3.21 -5.99
CA LEU A 63 12.94 3.86 -5.91
C LEU A 63 13.22 4.45 -4.51
N PRO A 64 14.52 4.55 -4.12
CA PRO A 64 14.93 5.28 -2.92
C PRO A 64 14.41 6.72 -2.93
N ARG A 65 14.06 7.24 -1.75
CA ARG A 65 13.55 8.62 -1.56
C ARG A 65 12.25 8.91 -2.31
N SER A 66 11.42 7.89 -2.59
CA SER A 66 10.08 8.06 -3.15
C SER A 66 8.99 8.03 -2.08
N THR A 67 7.87 8.69 -2.36
CA THR A 67 6.68 8.67 -1.49
C THR A 67 6.05 7.27 -1.41
N LEU A 68 6.17 6.47 -2.48
CA LEU A 68 5.73 5.08 -2.50
C LEU A 68 6.56 4.20 -1.58
N LEU A 69 7.88 4.41 -1.54
CA LEU A 69 8.74 3.74 -0.56
C LEU A 69 8.39 4.15 0.87
N ALA A 70 8.05 5.43 1.11
CA ALA A 70 7.60 5.87 2.44
C ALA A 70 6.31 5.15 2.88
N LEU A 71 5.36 4.90 1.96
CA LEU A 71 4.17 4.11 2.24
C LEU A 71 4.52 2.66 2.58
N VAL A 72 5.42 2.04 1.81
CA VAL A 72 5.89 0.67 2.11
C VAL A 72 6.58 0.62 3.48
N MET A 73 7.41 1.60 3.83
CA MET A 73 8.03 1.71 5.14
C MET A 73 7.02 1.94 6.26
N ALA A 74 5.90 2.61 5.99
CA ALA A 74 4.81 2.74 6.95
C ALA A 74 4.13 1.39 7.20
N PHE A 75 3.96 0.60 6.14
CA PHE A 75 3.25 -0.68 6.18
C PHE A 75 4.09 -1.81 6.78
N ALA A 76 5.31 -2.01 6.28
CA ALA A 76 6.20 -3.11 6.69
C ALA A 76 7.18 -2.72 7.81
N GLY A 77 7.30 -1.43 8.12
CA GLY A 77 8.33 -0.90 9.02
C GLY A 77 9.61 -0.49 8.29
N VAL A 78 10.30 0.52 8.82
CA VAL A 78 11.47 1.14 8.18
C VAL A 78 12.65 0.18 8.09
N GLU A 79 13.02 -0.46 9.21
CA GLU A 79 14.17 -1.37 9.25
C GLU A 79 13.93 -2.63 8.42
N GLU A 80 12.73 -3.18 8.49
CA GLU A 80 12.36 -4.35 7.71
C GLU A 80 12.35 -4.04 6.21
N THR A 81 11.79 -2.90 5.80
CA THR A 81 11.87 -2.46 4.40
C THR A 81 13.31 -2.32 3.93
N ARG A 82 14.21 -1.74 4.74
CA ARG A 82 15.65 -1.65 4.40
C ARG A 82 16.28 -3.02 4.23
N ARG A 83 15.95 -3.98 5.10
CA ARG A 83 16.43 -5.37 5.03
C ARG A 83 15.96 -6.05 3.74
N LEU A 84 14.66 -5.98 3.45
CA LEU A 84 14.04 -6.55 2.26
C LEU A 84 14.64 -5.99 0.97
N TYR A 85 14.90 -4.67 0.93
CA TYR A 85 15.48 -4.02 -0.24
C TYR A 85 16.94 -4.41 -0.47
N ARG A 86 17.74 -4.58 0.58
CA ARG A 86 19.12 -5.10 0.44
C ARG A 86 19.09 -6.51 -0.15
N LEU A 87 18.26 -7.39 0.40
CA LEU A 87 18.09 -8.74 -0.10
C LEU A 87 17.64 -8.75 -1.56
N ALA A 88 16.66 -7.91 -1.94
CA ALA A 88 16.19 -7.82 -3.32
C ALA A 88 17.31 -7.39 -4.30
N VAL A 89 18.22 -6.50 -3.88
CA VAL A 89 19.38 -6.10 -4.68
C VAL A 89 20.40 -7.24 -4.79
N GLU A 90 20.70 -7.92 -3.68
CA GLU A 90 21.63 -9.07 -3.64
C GLU A 90 21.15 -10.22 -4.54
N GLU A 91 19.85 -10.52 -4.49
CA GLU A 91 19.17 -11.54 -5.29
C GLU A 91 18.79 -11.07 -6.70
N ARG A 92 19.21 -9.85 -7.10
CA ARG A 92 19.01 -9.29 -8.45
C ARG A 92 17.55 -9.21 -8.90
N TYR A 93 16.65 -8.88 -7.98
CA TYR A 93 15.27 -8.56 -8.31
C TYR A 93 15.23 -7.36 -9.25
N ARG A 94 14.24 -7.34 -10.12
CA ARG A 94 13.97 -6.24 -11.05
C ARG A 94 13.09 -5.23 -10.33
N PHE A 95 13.47 -3.95 -10.39
CA PHE A 95 12.75 -2.87 -9.71
C PHE A 95 11.80 -2.14 -10.67
N TYR A 96 10.97 -1.25 -10.12
CA TYR A 96 10.10 -0.31 -10.85
C TYR A 96 8.86 -0.95 -11.51
N SER A 97 8.23 -0.23 -12.44
CA SER A 97 6.88 -0.53 -12.97
C SER A 97 6.76 -1.89 -13.64
N PHE A 98 7.83 -2.38 -14.27
CA PHE A 98 7.86 -3.66 -14.99
C PHE A 98 8.76 -4.69 -14.31
N GLY A 99 9.16 -4.41 -13.06
CA GLY A 99 9.97 -5.29 -12.25
C GLY A 99 9.17 -6.38 -11.56
N ASP A 100 9.78 -6.95 -10.53
CA ASP A 100 9.17 -7.92 -9.64
C ASP A 100 8.27 -7.24 -8.60
N ALA A 101 7.54 -8.06 -7.86
CA ALA A 101 6.58 -7.64 -6.85
C ALA A 101 6.94 -8.17 -5.46
N MET A 102 6.36 -7.53 -4.44
CA MET A 102 6.43 -7.90 -3.05
C MET A 102 5.02 -8.08 -2.49
N LEU A 103 4.84 -9.13 -1.70
CA LEU A 103 3.64 -9.38 -0.89
C LEU A 103 4.02 -9.20 0.59
N ILE A 104 3.33 -8.29 1.27
CA ILE A 104 3.47 -8.05 2.72
C ILE A 104 2.17 -8.53 3.39
N LEU A 105 2.30 -9.40 4.38
CA LEU A 105 1.20 -10.10 5.08
C LEU A 105 1.14 -9.75 6.56
#